data_AF-A0A2A9PH03-F1
#
_entry.id   AF-A0A2A9PH03-F1
#
_cell.length_a   1.000
_cell.length_b   1.000
_cell.length_c   1.000
_cell.angle_alpha   90.00
_cell.angle_beta   90.00
_cell.angle_gamma   90.00
#
_symmetry.space_group_name_H-M   'P 1'
#
loop_
_entity.id
_entity.type
_entity.pdbx_description
1 polymer ?
#
loop_
_entity_poly.entity_id
_entity_poly.type
_entity_poly.pdbx_seq_one_letter_code
_entity_poly.pdbx_strand_id
1 'polypeptide(L)'
;MHSLRFLCQLSAFLLPLVSGSPAATDSTVRYVSGSVSAVANGMKFTDDGVFSLGSDGVLRTFTRNREVIDYRQLDPQQAKDLATKQILAWERSGKSVPASLTTVAESSVDGRLVTDVDQLMNPTEKPAIPDGQSESSVSSKVRRSAGELFSRAGPKVCPGSPGCQSLSDCQRHHCNACYFPHGPPHGTCFL
;
A
#
# COMPACT_ATOMS: atom_id res chain seq x y z
N MET A 1 24.17 81.34 -8.12
CA MET A 1 23.93 81.10 -6.69
C MET A 1 22.46 80.75 -6.49
N HIS A 2 22.09 79.48 -6.39
CA HIS A 2 20.84 79.03 -5.76
C HIS A 2 21.05 77.60 -5.27
N SER A 3 21.02 77.45 -3.95
CA SER A 3 21.20 76.22 -3.19
C SER A 3 19.83 75.58 -2.99
N LEU A 4 19.65 74.31 -3.36
CA LEU A 4 18.44 73.57 -3.00
C LEU A 4 18.85 72.23 -2.38
N ARG A 5 18.76 72.19 -1.05
CA ARG A 5 18.88 71.01 -0.21
C ARG A 5 17.65 70.14 -0.44
N PHE A 6 17.82 68.91 -0.92
CA PHE A 6 16.75 67.91 -0.92
C PHE A 6 17.02 66.89 0.18
N LEU A 7 16.06 66.82 1.10
CA LEU A 7 16.06 66.02 2.31
C LEU A 7 15.90 64.52 2.00
N CYS A 8 16.74 63.70 2.62
CA CYS A 8 16.58 62.25 2.76
C CYS A 8 15.21 61.91 3.35
N GLN A 9 14.42 61.11 2.64
CA GLN A 9 13.38 60.28 3.26
C GLN A 9 13.81 58.82 3.18
N LEU A 10 14.26 58.28 4.32
CA LEU A 10 14.46 56.86 4.54
C LEU A 10 13.10 56.24 4.89
N SER A 11 12.43 55.65 3.91
CA SER A 11 11.24 54.85 4.14
C SER A 11 11.64 53.45 4.58
N ALA A 12 11.58 53.17 5.88
CA ALA A 12 11.74 51.84 6.43
C ALA A 12 10.48 51.00 6.14
N PHE A 13 10.55 50.14 5.12
CA PHE A 13 9.53 49.11 4.87
C PHE A 13 9.69 47.98 5.90
N LEU A 14 8.83 47.96 6.91
CA LEU A 14 8.63 46.81 7.79
C LEU A 14 7.81 45.76 7.02
N LEU A 15 8.50 44.78 6.42
CA LEU A 15 7.87 43.57 5.89
C LEU A 15 7.49 42.65 7.05
N PRO A 16 6.23 42.20 7.17
CA PRO A 16 5.88 41.16 8.12
C PRO A 16 6.50 39.83 7.66
N LEU A 17 7.39 39.29 8.48
CA LEU A 17 7.83 37.90 8.41
C LEU A 17 6.61 37.01 8.64
N VAL A 18 5.96 36.57 7.56
CA VAL A 18 5.08 35.40 7.60
C VAL A 18 5.97 34.21 7.94
N SER A 19 5.98 33.85 9.22
CA SER A 19 6.53 32.60 9.71
C SER A 19 5.60 31.48 9.23
N GLY A 20 5.82 31.02 8.00
CA GLY A 20 5.22 29.78 7.50
C GLY A 20 5.82 28.63 8.29
N SER A 21 5.14 28.17 9.34
CA SER A 21 5.45 26.88 9.95
C SER A 21 5.40 25.82 8.85
N PRO A 22 6.45 25.00 8.64
CA PRO A 22 6.32 23.84 7.78
C PRO A 22 5.22 22.95 8.39
N ALA A 23 4.21 22.62 7.59
CA ALA A 23 3.23 21.61 7.96
C ALA A 23 4.02 20.34 8.30
N ALA A 24 3.99 19.94 9.56
CA ALA A 24 4.56 18.67 9.98
C ALA A 24 3.78 17.58 9.25
N THR A 25 4.37 17.02 8.20
CA THR A 25 3.94 15.74 7.65
C THR A 25 4.01 14.72 8.79
N ASP A 26 2.83 14.23 9.19
CA ASP A 26 2.64 13.27 10.26
C ASP A 26 3.35 11.95 9.92
N SER A 27 4.63 11.84 10.28
CA SER A 27 5.46 10.66 9.99
C SER A 27 5.15 9.54 10.96
N THR A 28 4.02 8.85 10.77
CA THR A 28 3.64 7.73 11.65
C THR A 28 4.03 6.39 11.01
N VAL A 29 5.08 5.77 11.54
CA VAL A 29 5.44 4.38 11.22
C VAL A 29 4.42 3.43 11.86
N ARG A 30 3.74 2.65 11.02
CA ARG A 30 2.67 1.70 11.37
C ARG A 30 3.13 0.24 11.29
N TYR A 31 4.39 -0.02 11.61
CA TYR A 31 5.00 -1.36 11.62
C TYR A 31 4.33 -2.29 12.65
N VAL A 32 4.25 -3.57 12.31
CA VAL A 32 3.78 -4.65 13.19
C VAL A 32 4.77 -5.80 13.06
N SER A 33 5.34 -6.23 14.19
CA SER A 33 6.30 -7.35 14.21
C SER A 33 5.63 -8.70 14.00
N GLY A 34 6.41 -9.69 13.56
CA GLY A 34 5.94 -11.05 13.35
C GLY A 34 5.65 -11.36 11.88
N SER A 35 4.68 -12.25 11.63
CA SER A 35 4.37 -12.70 10.26
C SER A 35 3.60 -11.66 9.46
N VAL A 36 3.77 -11.67 8.15
CA VAL A 36 2.99 -10.86 7.20
C VAL A 36 1.48 -11.12 7.34
N SER A 37 1.07 -12.34 7.69
CA SER A 37 -0.31 -12.68 8.02
C SER A 37 -0.84 -11.86 9.21
N ALA A 38 -0.04 -11.71 10.27
CA ALA A 38 -0.40 -10.89 11.43
C ALA A 38 -0.50 -9.41 11.05
N VAL A 39 0.39 -8.92 10.17
CA VAL A 39 0.31 -7.57 9.61
C VAL A 39 -1.01 -7.39 8.85
N ALA A 40 -1.31 -8.26 7.89
CA ALA A 40 -2.49 -8.19 7.03
C ALA A 40 -3.80 -8.29 7.81
N ASN A 41 -3.86 -9.12 8.85
CA ASN A 41 -5.01 -9.27 9.73
C ASN A 41 -5.39 -7.95 10.45
N GLY A 42 -4.42 -7.07 10.67
CA GLY A 42 -4.62 -5.76 11.31
C GLY A 42 -4.86 -4.61 10.34
N MET A 43 -5.07 -4.89 9.05
CA MET A 43 -5.30 -3.89 8.00
C MET A 43 -6.78 -3.77 7.65
N LYS A 44 -7.20 -2.54 7.30
CA LYS A 44 -8.53 -2.29 6.74
C LYS A 44 -8.56 -2.70 5.26
N PHE A 45 -9.65 -3.31 4.83
CA PHE A 45 -9.86 -3.68 3.43
C PHE A 45 -11.35 -3.74 3.07
N THR A 46 -11.65 -3.95 1.79
CA THR A 46 -12.98 -4.26 1.26
C THR A 46 -12.96 -5.62 0.56
N ASP A 47 -14.11 -6.27 0.39
CA ASP A 47 -14.18 -7.61 -0.24
C ASP A 47 -13.74 -7.63 -1.69
N ASP A 48 -14.01 -6.54 -2.40
CA ASP A 48 -13.60 -6.30 -3.78
C ASP A 48 -12.19 -5.72 -3.89
N GLY A 49 -11.53 -5.52 -2.75
CA GLY A 49 -10.18 -5.00 -2.66
C GLY A 49 -9.10 -6.07 -2.80
N VAL A 50 -7.85 -5.60 -2.77
CA VAL A 50 -6.66 -6.42 -2.95
C VAL A 50 -5.52 -5.99 -2.03
N PHE A 51 -4.60 -6.90 -1.72
CA PHE A 51 -3.34 -6.57 -1.06
C PHE A 51 -2.23 -6.47 -2.11
N SER A 52 -1.37 -5.46 -2.00
CA SER A 52 -0.21 -5.28 -2.88
C SER A 52 1.04 -4.98 -2.06
N LEU A 53 2.11 -5.70 -2.35
CA LEU A 53 3.45 -5.36 -1.86
C LEU A 53 4.07 -4.38 -2.86
N GLY A 54 4.36 -3.15 -2.42
CA GLY A 54 5.08 -2.19 -3.26
C GLY A 54 6.56 -2.51 -3.33
N SER A 55 7.20 -2.07 -4.41
CA SER A 55 8.67 -2.07 -4.56
C SER A 55 9.42 -1.31 -3.45
N ASP A 56 8.71 -0.47 -2.71
CA ASP A 56 9.17 0.29 -1.56
C ASP A 56 9.05 -0.46 -0.22
N GLY A 57 8.65 -1.74 -0.23
CA GLY A 57 8.56 -2.57 0.97
C GLY A 57 7.33 -2.26 1.84
N VAL A 58 6.37 -1.50 1.32
CA VAL A 58 5.13 -1.19 2.03
C VAL A 58 4.00 -2.06 1.51
N LEU A 59 3.33 -2.77 2.43
CA LEU A 59 2.12 -3.51 2.15
C LEU A 59 0.93 -2.57 2.16
N ARG A 60 0.13 -2.58 1.11
CA ARG A 60 -1.04 -1.71 0.95
C ARG A 60 -2.29 -2.53 0.64
N THR A 61 -3.43 -2.07 1.12
CA THR A 61 -4.74 -2.53 0.67
C THR A 61 -5.33 -1.51 -0.28
N PHE A 62 -5.85 -1.98 -1.41
CA PHE A 62 -6.48 -1.13 -2.42
C PHE A 62 -7.97 -1.45 -2.53
N THR A 63 -8.78 -0.42 -2.76
CA THR A 63 -10.14 -0.59 -3.28
C THR A 63 -10.08 -1.12 -4.71
N ARG A 64 -11.23 -1.57 -5.24
CA ARG A 64 -11.37 -1.89 -6.66
C ARG A 64 -10.97 -0.73 -7.59
N ASN A 65 -11.14 0.52 -7.14
CA ASN A 65 -10.79 1.72 -7.90
C ASN A 65 -9.30 2.10 -7.79
N ARG A 66 -8.46 1.22 -7.20
CA ARG A 66 -7.02 1.45 -7.00
C ARG A 66 -6.71 2.63 -6.08
N GLU A 67 -7.59 2.90 -5.12
CA GLU A 67 -7.34 3.83 -4.03
C GLU A 67 -6.83 3.06 -2.82
N VAL A 68 -5.80 3.58 -2.15
CA VAL A 68 -5.27 2.96 -0.92
C VAL A 68 -6.27 3.13 0.22
N ILE A 69 -6.64 2.02 0.86
CA ILE A 69 -7.51 1.99 2.04
C ILE A 69 -6.66 2.02 3.32
N ASP A 70 -5.57 1.25 3.32
CA ASP A 70 -4.67 1.10 4.45
C ASP A 70 -3.26 0.72 3.98
N TYR A 71 -2.29 0.94 4.86
CA TYR A 71 -0.89 0.57 4.62
C TYR A 71 -0.21 0.10 5.89
N ARG A 72 0.81 -0.74 5.72
CA ARG A 72 1.72 -1.20 6.77
C ARG A 72 3.14 -1.25 6.19
N GLN A 73 4.06 -0.55 6.83
CA GLN A 73 5.47 -0.64 6.48
C GLN A 73 6.02 -1.96 7.00
N LEU A 74 6.61 -2.76 6.11
CA LEU A 74 7.23 -4.02 6.45
C LEU A 74 8.72 -3.81 6.76
N ASP A 75 9.26 -4.62 7.65
CA ASP A 75 10.72 -4.75 7.74
C ASP A 75 11.29 -5.56 6.55
N PRO A 76 12.61 -5.54 6.32
CA PRO A 76 13.22 -6.22 5.18
C PRO A 76 12.94 -7.73 5.11
N GLN A 77 12.85 -8.40 6.26
CA GLN A 77 12.60 -9.84 6.29
C GLN A 77 11.14 -10.12 5.91
N GLN A 78 10.19 -9.35 6.45
CA GLN A 78 8.78 -9.45 6.10
C GLN A 78 8.52 -9.20 4.61
N ALA A 79 9.13 -8.16 4.04
CA ALA A 79 9.00 -7.84 2.62
C ALA A 79 9.56 -8.98 1.75
N LYS A 80 10.76 -9.46 2.06
CA LYS A 80 11.42 -10.56 1.35
C LYS A 80 10.64 -11.88 1.46
N ASP A 81 10.12 -12.20 2.63
CA ASP A 81 9.33 -13.41 2.86
C ASP A 81 8.04 -13.40 2.04
N LEU A 82 7.34 -12.26 2.01
CA LEU A 82 6.13 -12.10 1.19
C LEU A 82 6.47 -12.20 -0.30
N ALA A 83 7.52 -11.49 -0.76
CA ALA A 83 7.94 -11.51 -2.15
C ALA A 83 8.31 -12.94 -2.60
N THR A 84 9.10 -13.66 -1.81
CA THR A 84 9.50 -15.05 -2.08
C THR A 84 8.28 -15.98 -2.21
N LYS A 85 7.30 -15.85 -1.30
CA LYS A 85 6.06 -16.64 -1.37
C LYS A 85 5.26 -16.34 -2.63
N GLN A 86 5.20 -15.08 -3.05
CA GLN A 86 4.55 -14.69 -4.29
C GLN A 86 5.32 -15.25 -5.50
N ILE A 87 6.65 -15.19 -5.54
CA ILE A 87 7.48 -15.74 -6.63
C ILE A 87 7.17 -17.23 -6.81
N LEU A 88 7.22 -18.01 -5.73
CA LEU A 88 6.92 -19.44 -5.78
C LEU A 88 5.51 -19.74 -6.30
N ALA A 89 4.53 -18.87 -6.02
CA ALA A 89 3.19 -19.03 -6.55
C ALA A 89 3.10 -18.71 -8.05
N TRP A 90 3.81 -17.68 -8.51
CA TRP A 90 3.91 -17.34 -9.93
C TRP A 90 4.59 -18.45 -10.72
N GLU A 91 5.71 -18.99 -10.23
CA GLU A 91 6.42 -20.11 -10.84
C GLU A 91 5.52 -21.34 -10.97
N ARG A 92 4.77 -21.69 -9.92
CA ARG A 92 3.79 -22.80 -9.98
C ARG A 92 2.65 -22.57 -10.96
N SER A 93 2.30 -21.32 -11.24
CA SER A 93 1.26 -20.98 -12.23
C SER A 93 1.73 -21.11 -13.68
N GLY A 94 3.03 -21.31 -13.92
CA GLY A 94 3.63 -21.37 -15.25
C GLY A 94 3.71 -20.02 -15.97
N LYS A 95 3.48 -18.91 -15.25
CA LYS A 95 3.56 -17.54 -15.77
C LYS A 95 4.90 -16.89 -15.39
N SER A 96 5.31 -15.88 -16.15
CA SER A 96 6.52 -15.09 -15.85
C SER A 96 6.35 -14.31 -14.55
N VAL A 97 7.35 -14.40 -13.67
CA VAL A 97 7.44 -13.63 -12.43
C VAL A 97 7.64 -12.14 -12.77
N PRO A 98 6.88 -11.20 -12.16
CA PRO A 98 7.11 -9.78 -12.38
C PRO A 98 8.44 -9.29 -11.79
N ALA A 99 9.14 -8.41 -12.51
CA ALA A 99 10.48 -7.93 -12.12
C ALA A 99 10.51 -7.15 -10.79
N SER A 100 9.43 -6.46 -10.41
CA SER A 100 9.39 -5.77 -9.10
C SER A 100 9.44 -6.76 -7.95
N LEU A 101 8.84 -7.93 -8.13
CA LEU A 101 8.76 -8.95 -7.10
C LEU A 101 10.12 -9.58 -6.88
N THR A 102 10.84 -9.83 -7.98
CA THR A 102 12.25 -10.22 -7.97
C THR A 102 13.10 -9.15 -7.29
N THR A 103 12.86 -7.87 -7.60
CA THR A 103 13.57 -6.75 -6.95
C THR A 103 13.40 -6.77 -5.44
N VAL A 104 12.17 -6.89 -4.93
CA VAL A 104 11.91 -6.94 -3.48
C VAL A 104 12.45 -8.22 -2.83
N ALA A 105 12.44 -9.35 -3.53
CA ALA A 105 12.98 -10.61 -3.01
C ALA A 105 14.51 -10.63 -2.93
N GLU A 106 15.18 -9.98 -3.89
CA GLU A 106 16.65 -9.98 -4.04
C GLU A 106 17.32 -8.81 -3.32
N SER A 107 16.58 -7.76 -2.97
CA SER A 107 17.11 -6.57 -2.28
C SER A 107 16.60 -6.43 -0.84
N SER A 108 17.35 -5.69 -0.02
CA SER A 108 17.00 -5.41 1.38
C SER A 108 16.15 -4.14 1.49
N VAL A 109 14.96 -4.13 0.88
CA VAL A 109 14.04 -2.99 0.97
C VAL A 109 13.45 -2.92 2.38
N ASP A 110 13.67 -1.79 3.07
CA ASP A 110 13.07 -1.52 4.38
C ASP A 110 11.91 -0.53 4.25
N GLY A 111 10.69 -1.04 4.24
CA GLY A 111 9.49 -0.22 4.12
C GLY A 111 9.33 0.78 5.26
N ARG A 112 9.93 0.52 6.44
CA ARG A 112 9.86 1.43 7.60
C ARG A 112 10.55 2.77 7.35
N LEU A 113 11.37 2.86 6.30
CA LEU A 113 12.00 4.09 5.86
C LEU A 113 11.06 4.98 5.02
N VAL A 114 9.94 4.44 4.53
CA VAL A 114 8.93 5.21 3.81
C VAL A 114 8.01 5.88 4.82
N THR A 115 8.25 7.14 5.15
CA THR A 115 7.54 7.85 6.22
C THR A 115 6.57 8.93 5.74
N ASP A 116 6.67 9.32 4.47
CA ASP A 116 5.80 10.31 3.84
C ASP A 116 4.39 9.72 3.63
N VAL A 117 3.40 10.24 4.35
CA VAL A 117 2.00 9.77 4.28
C VAL A 117 1.42 9.94 2.90
N ASP A 118 1.78 11.00 2.17
CA ASP A 118 1.27 11.21 0.82
C ASP A 118 1.81 10.12 -0.12
N GLN A 119 3.07 9.70 0.02
CA GLN A 119 3.63 8.56 -0.72
C GLN A 119 3.04 7.21 -0.28
N LEU A 120 2.72 7.06 1.00
CA LEU A 120 2.10 5.84 1.54
C LEU A 120 0.67 5.65 0.99
N MET A 121 -0.10 6.74 0.88
CA MET A 121 -1.48 6.74 0.40
C MET A 121 -1.60 6.90 -1.12
N ASN A 122 -0.60 7.48 -1.78
CA ASN A 122 -0.59 7.73 -3.23
C ASN A 122 0.67 7.14 -3.89
N PRO A 123 0.86 5.82 -3.86
CA PRO A 123 2.03 5.21 -4.47
C PRO A 123 2.01 5.38 -5.99
N THR A 124 3.19 5.60 -6.56
CA THR A 124 3.41 5.59 -8.02
C THR A 124 3.03 4.24 -8.62
N GLU A 125 3.42 3.16 -7.93
CA GLU A 125 3.06 1.80 -8.28
C GLU A 125 1.65 1.47 -7.78
N LYS A 126 0.75 1.16 -8.72
CA LYS A 126 -0.62 0.73 -8.42
C LYS A 126 -0.91 -0.65 -9.01
N PRO A 127 -1.85 -1.40 -8.42
CA PRO A 127 -2.39 -2.61 -9.03
C PRO A 127 -2.86 -2.37 -10.49
N ALA A 128 -2.43 -3.21 -11.43
CA ALA A 128 -2.88 -3.24 -12.81
C ALA A 128 -4.36 -3.63 -12.92
N ILE A 129 -4.98 -3.29 -14.05
CA ILE A 129 -6.39 -3.59 -14.36
C ILE A 129 -6.40 -4.72 -15.40
N PRO A 130 -7.35 -5.67 -15.34
CA PRO A 130 -7.60 -6.55 -16.47
C PRO A 130 -7.99 -5.74 -17.71
N ASP A 131 -7.42 -6.06 -18.87
CA ASP A 131 -7.89 -5.50 -20.14
C ASP A 131 -9.40 -5.81 -20.31
N GLY A 132 -10.23 -4.77 -20.42
CA GLY A 132 -11.64 -4.89 -20.82
C GLY A 132 -12.72 -4.85 -19.73
N GLN A 133 -12.42 -4.57 -18.46
CA GLN A 133 -13.48 -4.32 -17.46
C GLN A 133 -13.71 -2.82 -17.23
N SER A 134 -14.69 -2.28 -17.97
CA SER A 134 -15.28 -0.96 -17.72
C SER A 134 -15.87 -0.89 -16.30
N GLU A 135 -15.58 0.23 -15.63
CA GLU A 135 -15.99 0.57 -14.27
C GLU A 135 -17.52 0.61 -14.14
N SER A 136 -18.13 -0.47 -13.67
CA SER A 136 -19.52 -0.45 -13.18
C SER A 136 -19.80 -1.70 -12.34
N SER A 137 -19.49 -1.65 -11.05
CA SER A 137 -20.31 -2.39 -10.09
C SER A 137 -20.36 -1.64 -8.78
N VAL A 138 -21.58 -1.48 -8.29
CA VAL A 138 -21.94 -0.73 -7.08
C VAL A 138 -21.15 -1.26 -5.89
N SER A 139 -20.28 -0.41 -5.34
CA SER A 139 -19.52 -0.65 -4.13
C SER A 139 -20.48 -0.86 -2.95
N SER A 140 -20.60 -2.10 -2.47
CA SER A 140 -21.16 -2.33 -1.15
C SER A 140 -20.09 -1.96 -0.13
N LYS A 141 -20.20 -0.74 0.41
CA LYS A 141 -19.39 -0.23 1.54
C LYS A 141 -19.62 -1.08 2.78
N VAL A 142 -19.06 -2.27 2.84
CA VAL A 142 -19.00 -3.04 4.09
C VAL A 142 -17.54 -3.01 4.55
N ARG A 143 -17.21 -1.96 5.32
CA ARG A 143 -16.02 -1.96 6.17
C ARG A 143 -16.26 -2.99 7.27
N ARG A 144 -15.75 -4.22 7.11
CA ARG A 144 -15.86 -5.25 8.15
C ARG A 144 -14.73 -5.11 9.16
N SER A 145 -15.03 -5.37 10.42
CA SER A 145 -14.02 -5.50 11.46
C SER A 145 -13.37 -6.89 11.37
N ALA A 146 -12.09 -6.98 11.73
CA ALA A 146 -11.34 -8.23 11.65
C ALA A 146 -11.99 -9.37 12.47
N GLY A 147 -12.77 -9.04 13.51
CA GLY A 147 -13.38 -9.99 14.44
C GLY A 147 -14.39 -10.97 13.84
N GLU A 148 -15.19 -10.58 12.86
CA GLU A 148 -16.23 -11.47 12.28
C GLU A 148 -15.69 -12.49 11.27
N LEU A 149 -14.49 -12.24 10.71
CA LEU A 149 -13.84 -13.14 9.76
C LEU A 149 -13.19 -14.35 10.44
N PHE A 150 -12.66 -14.17 11.65
CA PHE A 150 -11.96 -15.23 12.38
C PHE A 150 -12.88 -16.35 12.89
N SER A 151 -14.19 -16.11 13.00
CA SER A 151 -15.15 -17.17 13.32
C SER A 151 -15.31 -18.20 12.20
N ARG A 152 -14.86 -17.89 10.98
CA ARG A 152 -14.95 -18.77 9.81
C ARG A 152 -13.61 -19.37 9.39
N ALA A 153 -12.49 -19.03 10.03
CA ALA A 153 -11.21 -19.65 9.73
C ALA A 153 -11.19 -21.08 10.28
N GLY A 154 -11.56 -22.06 9.46
CA GLY A 154 -11.30 -23.47 9.71
C GLY A 154 -9.79 -23.76 9.85
N PRO A 155 -9.37 -25.00 10.14
CA PRO A 155 -7.99 -25.33 10.51
C PRO A 155 -7.02 -25.08 9.33
N LYS A 156 -6.55 -23.85 9.19
CA LYS A 156 -5.35 -23.39 8.45
C LYS A 156 -5.02 -24.14 7.15
N VAL A 157 -5.96 -24.20 6.21
CA VAL A 157 -5.60 -24.53 4.82
C VAL A 157 -5.84 -23.31 3.97
N CYS A 158 -4.80 -22.50 3.77
CA CYS A 158 -4.76 -21.65 2.58
C CYS A 158 -4.13 -22.42 1.45
N PRO A 159 -4.91 -22.84 0.46
CA PRO A 159 -4.28 -23.20 -0.79
C PRO A 159 -3.62 -21.92 -1.30
N GLY A 160 -2.33 -21.98 -1.61
CA GLY A 160 -1.63 -20.95 -2.37
C GLY A 160 -2.17 -20.90 -3.80
N SER A 161 -3.48 -20.66 -3.92
CA SER A 161 -4.25 -20.79 -5.15
C SER A 161 -3.96 -19.58 -6.01
N PRO A 162 -3.38 -19.80 -7.21
CA PRO A 162 -3.23 -18.72 -8.17
C PRO A 162 -4.61 -18.32 -8.71
N GLY A 163 -4.75 -17.07 -9.13
CA GLY A 163 -5.92 -16.59 -9.87
C GLY A 163 -7.03 -15.97 -9.05
N CYS A 164 -6.78 -15.56 -7.80
CA CYS A 164 -7.75 -14.73 -7.07
C CYS A 164 -7.78 -13.30 -7.67
N GLN A 165 -8.97 -12.71 -7.76
CA GLN A 165 -9.17 -11.35 -8.28
C GLN A 165 -9.50 -10.36 -7.16
N SER A 166 -9.97 -10.84 -6.03
CA SER A 166 -10.30 -10.03 -4.86
C SER A 166 -10.12 -10.80 -3.56
N LEU A 167 -10.23 -10.08 -2.44
CA LEU A 167 -10.27 -10.67 -1.11
C LEU A 167 -11.40 -11.69 -0.93
N SER A 168 -12.57 -11.46 -1.52
CA SER A 168 -13.69 -12.41 -1.45
C SER A 168 -13.36 -13.76 -2.09
N ASP A 169 -12.49 -13.82 -3.09
CA ASP A 169 -12.07 -15.09 -3.69
C ASP A 169 -11.29 -15.94 -2.70
N CYS A 170 -10.41 -15.31 -1.92
CA CYS A 170 -9.57 -15.99 -0.94
C CYS A 170 -10.30 -16.32 0.36
N GLN A 171 -11.23 -15.47 0.79
CA GLN A 171 -12.05 -15.74 1.99
C GLN A 171 -12.87 -17.03 1.86
N ARG A 172 -13.32 -17.39 0.64
CA ARG A 172 -13.99 -18.67 0.36
C ARG A 172 -13.11 -19.89 0.65
N HIS A 173 -11.79 -19.71 0.65
CA HIS A 173 -10.79 -20.72 0.97
C HIS A 173 -10.17 -20.53 2.35
N HIS A 174 -10.82 -19.76 3.24
CA HIS A 174 -10.32 -19.46 4.59
C HIS A 174 -8.95 -18.77 4.60
N CYS A 175 -8.69 -17.93 3.58
CA CYS A 175 -7.49 -17.12 3.48
C CYS A 175 -7.70 -15.67 3.86
N ASN A 176 -6.64 -15.08 4.40
CA ASN A 176 -6.69 -13.72 4.96
C ASN A 176 -6.43 -12.67 3.88
N ALA A 177 -5.77 -13.02 2.77
CA ALA A 177 -5.56 -12.06 1.69
C ALA A 177 -5.34 -12.66 0.31
N CYS A 178 -5.74 -11.88 -0.70
CA CYS A 178 -5.36 -12.05 -2.10
C CYS A 178 -4.26 -11.04 -2.41
N TYR A 179 -3.04 -11.51 -2.64
CA TYR A 179 -1.87 -10.65 -2.85
C TYR A 179 -1.49 -10.57 -4.32
N PHE A 180 -1.13 -9.36 -4.75
CA PHE A 180 -0.69 -9.07 -6.10
C PHE A 180 0.64 -8.33 -6.07
N PRO A 181 1.63 -8.74 -6.86
CA PRO A 181 2.83 -7.93 -7.06
C PRO A 181 2.50 -6.62 -7.80
N HIS A 182 1.52 -6.66 -8.71
CA HIS A 182 1.11 -5.53 -9.55
C HIS A 182 -0.37 -5.59 -9.95
N GLY A 183 -1.25 -6.01 -9.05
CA GLY A 183 -2.70 -6.07 -9.31
C GLY A 183 -3.22 -7.16 -10.26
N PRO A 184 -4.55 -7.22 -10.44
CA PRO A 184 -5.24 -8.18 -11.31
C PRO A 184 -4.71 -8.20 -12.75
N PRO A 185 -4.95 -9.29 -13.54
CA PRO A 185 -6.07 -10.24 -13.42
C PRO A 185 -5.86 -11.44 -12.49
N HIS A 186 -4.66 -11.67 -11.93
CA HIS A 186 -4.40 -12.87 -11.12
C HIS A 186 -3.50 -12.57 -9.92
N GLY A 187 -4.05 -12.70 -8.72
CA GLY A 187 -3.35 -12.70 -7.44
C GLY A 187 -3.19 -14.12 -6.91
N THR A 188 -2.59 -14.25 -5.73
CA THR A 188 -2.50 -15.53 -5.01
C THR A 188 -3.07 -15.40 -3.60
N CYS A 189 -3.83 -16.41 -3.18
CA CYS A 189 -4.34 -16.47 -1.81
C CYS A 189 -3.25 -16.89 -0.82
N PHE A 190 -3.15 -16.16 0.30
CA PHE A 190 -2.23 -16.50 1.39
C PHE A 190 -2.94 -16.43 2.75
N LEU A 191 -2.41 -17.23 3.68
CA LEU A 191 -2.72 -17.23 5.12
C LEU A 191 -2.22 -15.95 5.77
#